data_AF-A0A963XMH0-F1
#
_entry.id   AF-A0A963XMH0-F1
#
_cell.length_a   1.000
_cell.length_b   1.000
_cell.length_c   1.000
_cell.angle_alpha   90.00
_cell.angle_beta   90.00
_cell.angle_gamma   90.00
#
_symmetry.space_group_name_H-M   'P 1'
#
loop_
_entity.id
_entity.type
_entity.pdbx_description
1 polymer ?
#
loop_
_entity_poly.entity_id
_entity_poly.type
_entity_poly.pdbx_seq_one_letter_code
_entity_poly.pdbx_strand_id
1 'polypeptide(L)' 'MTNPPIFDEMWGNDSALRAPYSGIKDWLDAETPARLRAKSREAEELFRLTGITFNVYGRAEAEERLIPFDIV' A
#
# COMPACT_ATOMS: atom_id res chain seq x y z
N MET A 1 29.41 -9.81 -8.55
CA MET A 1 28.39 -9.14 -9.38
C MET A 1 27.49 -8.38 -8.43
N THR A 2 27.67 -7.06 -8.32
CA THR A 2 26.80 -6.20 -7.50
C THR A 2 25.52 -5.97 -8.29
N ASN A 3 24.40 -6.48 -7.78
CA ASN A 3 23.08 -6.23 -8.37
C ASN A 3 22.88 -4.70 -8.40
N PRO A 4 22.51 -4.09 -9.54
CA PRO A 4 22.17 -2.67 -9.54
C PRO A 4 21.05 -2.41 -8.52
N PRO A 5 21.02 -1.23 -7.88
CA PRO A 5 19.95 -0.87 -6.97
C PRO A 5 18.60 -1.02 -7.69
N ILE A 6 17.63 -1.65 -7.03
CA ILE A 6 16.27 -1.76 -7.55
C ILE A 6 15.72 -0.35 -7.63
N PHE A 7 15.10 -0.02 -8.77
CA PHE A 7 14.50 1.29 -8.98
C PHE A 7 13.33 1.49 -8.03
N ASP A 8 13.41 2.53 -7.20
CA ASP A 8 12.31 2.98 -6.36
C ASP A 8 11.51 4.05 -7.10
N GLU A 9 10.18 3.91 -7.16
CA GLU A 9 9.35 4.85 -7.90
C GLU A 9 9.37 6.26 -7.32
N MET A 10 9.53 6.40 -6.01
CA MET A 10 9.56 7.67 -5.29
C MET A 10 10.97 8.26 -5.22
N TRP A 11 11.98 7.42 -4.99
CA TRP A 11 13.35 7.80 -4.67
C TRP A 11 14.35 7.56 -5.81
N GLY A 12 13.90 6.92 -6.90
CA GLY A 12 14.74 6.57 -8.05
C GLY A 12 15.90 5.63 -7.67
N ASN A 13 17.00 5.74 -8.40
CA ASN A 13 18.21 4.95 -8.13
C ASN A 13 19.16 5.60 -7.11
N ASP A 14 19.01 6.92 -6.88
CA ASP A 14 19.98 7.73 -6.14
C ASP A 14 19.40 8.32 -4.84
N SER A 15 18.31 7.75 -4.33
CA SER A 15 17.59 8.26 -3.15
C SER A 15 17.11 9.72 -3.28
N ALA A 16 16.95 10.20 -4.51
CA ALA A 16 16.50 11.54 -4.82
C ALA A 16 14.98 11.53 -5.04
N LEU A 17 14.26 12.33 -4.25
CA LEU A 17 12.81 12.46 -4.40
C LEU A 17 12.46 12.95 -5.80
N ARG A 18 11.65 12.16 -6.52
CA ARG A 18 11.21 12.52 -7.87
C ARG A 18 10.09 13.56 -7.80
N ALA A 19 10.14 14.55 -8.68
CA ALA A 19 9.19 15.66 -8.73
C ALA A 19 7.69 15.24 -8.70
N PRO A 20 7.25 14.17 -9.38
CA PRO A 20 5.85 13.73 -9.32
C PRO A 20 5.39 13.28 -7.92
N TYR A 21 6.32 12.81 -7.08
CA TYR A 21 6.03 12.31 -5.73
C TYR A 21 6.20 13.37 -4.63
N SER A 22 6.61 14.60 -5.00
CA SER A 22 6.79 15.71 -4.03
C SER A 22 5.51 16.00 -3.24
N GLY A 23 4.37 16.13 -3.90
CA GLY A 23 3.10 16.37 -3.21
C GLY A 23 2.66 15.23 -2.29
N ILE A 24 2.97 13.97 -2.65
CA ILE A 24 2.71 12.81 -1.79
C ILE A 24 3.64 12.84 -0.59
N LYS A 25 4.93 13.16 -0.77
CA LYS A 25 5.91 13.28 0.31
C LYS A 25 5.52 14.39 1.30
N ASP A 26 5.12 15.55 0.80
CA ASP A 26 4.70 16.69 1.62
C ASP A 26 3.46 16.34 2.44
N TRP A 27 2.49 15.67 1.81
CA TRP A 27 1.31 15.18 2.52
C TRP A 27 1.67 14.11 3.56
N LEU A 28 2.54 13.17 3.21
CA LEU A 28 2.98 12.09 4.10
C LEU A 28 3.74 12.63 5.31
N ASP A 29 4.60 13.65 5.13
CA ASP A 29 5.34 14.31 6.20
C ASP A 29 4.44 15.13 7.12
N ALA A 30 3.39 15.75 6.55
CA ALA A 30 2.40 16.50 7.32
C ALA A 30 1.43 15.58 8.10
N GLU A 31 1.30 14.32 7.69
CA GLU A 31 0.36 13.36 8.25
C GLU A 31 0.95 12.63 9.46
N THR A 32 0.12 12.38 10.49
CA THR A 32 0.59 11.66 11.68
C THR A 32 0.47 10.15 11.45
N PRO A 33 1.47 9.31 11.84
CA PRO A 33 1.42 7.86 11.68
C PRO A 33 0.18 7.20 12.30
N ALA A 34 -0.39 7.80 13.34
CA ALA A 34 -1.64 7.36 13.96
C ALA A 34 -2.86 7.50 13.03
N ARG A 35 -2.91 8.58 12.23
CA ARG A 35 -4.00 8.87 11.28
C ARG A 35 -3.93 7.98 10.05
N LEU A 36 -2.74 7.69 9.54
CA LEU A 36 -2.53 6.72 8.46
C LEU A 36 -3.00 5.32 8.87
N ARG A 37 -2.64 4.86 10.07
CA ARG A 37 -3.12 3.58 10.60
C ARG A 37 -4.63 3.52 10.79
N ALA A 38 -5.25 4.63 11.20
CA ALA A 38 -6.70 4.71 11.31
C ALA A 38 -7.39 4.60 9.95
N LYS A 39 -6.88 5.35 8.95
CA LYS A 39 -7.35 5.26 7.56
C LYS A 39 -7.17 3.85 6.99
N SER A 40 -6.04 3.19 7.26
CA SER A 40 -5.79 1.81 6.79
C SER A 40 -6.85 0.84 7.30
N ARG A 41 -7.22 0.94 8.60
CA ARG A 41 -8.32 0.14 9.16
C ARG A 41 -9.68 0.48 8.54
N GLU A 42 -9.99 1.76 8.33
CA GLU A 42 -11.23 2.17 7.65
C GLU A 42 -11.30 1.64 6.22
N ALA A 43 -10.19 1.68 5.48
CA ALA A 43 -10.16 1.11 4.14
C ALA A 43 -10.35 -0.41 4.18
N GLU A 44 -9.70 -1.11 5.11
CA GLU A 44 -9.88 -2.56 5.30
C GLU A 44 -11.35 -2.93 5.58
N GLU A 45 -12.04 -2.14 6.41
CA GLU A 45 -13.46 -2.30 6.71
C GLU A 45 -14.34 -2.00 5.49
N LEU A 46 -14.02 -0.95 4.72
CA LEU A 46 -14.68 -0.65 3.45
C LEU A 46 -14.47 -1.77 2.41
N PHE A 47 -13.28 -2.38 2.33
CA PHE A 47 -13.01 -3.51 1.45
C PHE A 47 -13.83 -4.76 1.84
N ARG A 48 -14.01 -5.00 3.14
CA ARG A 48 -14.93 -6.05 3.63
C ARG A 48 -16.38 -5.74 3.26
N LEU A 49 -16.82 -4.50 3.43
CA LEU A 49 -18.21 -4.10 3.21
C LEU A 49 -18.59 -4.08 1.72
N THR A 50 -17.66 -3.69 0.86
CA THR A 50 -17.89 -3.59 -0.60
C THR A 50 -17.80 -4.94 -1.33
N GLY A 51 -17.44 -6.01 -0.62
CA GLY A 51 -17.40 -7.35 -1.20
C GLY A 51 -16.31 -7.53 -2.25
N ILE A 52 -15.22 -6.75 -2.18
CA ILE A 52 -14.01 -7.02 -2.97
C ILE A 52 -13.28 -8.21 -2.30
N THR A 53 -13.91 -9.37 -2.36
CA THR A 53 -13.41 -10.65 -1.87
C THR A 53 -13.02 -11.49 -3.09
N PHE A 54 -11.79 -11.98 -3.13
CA PHE A 54 -11.39 -12.94 -4.16
C PHE A 54 -11.65 -14.35 -3.65
N ASN A 55 -12.31 -15.14 -4.47
CA ASN A 55 -12.54 -16.55 -4.20
C ASN A 55 -11.23 -17.32 -4.44
N VAL A 56 -10.60 -17.83 -3.37
CA VAL A 56 -9.39 -18.64 -3.49
C VAL A 56 -9.79 -20.09 -3.75
N TYR A 57 -9.98 -20.47 -5.00
CA TYR A 57 -10.16 -21.88 -5.37
C TYR A 57 -8.81 -22.59 -5.32
N GLY A 58 -8.44 -23.11 -4.15
CA GLY A 58 -7.16 -23.81 -3.96
C GLY A 58 -7.22 -25.06 -3.08
N ARG A 59 -8.04 -25.09 -2.03
CA ARG A 59 -8.25 -26.27 -1.16
C ARG A 59 -9.68 -26.24 -0.63
N ALA A 60 -10.19 -27.39 -0.18
CA ALA A 60 -11.58 -27.68 0.18
C ALA A 60 -12.20 -26.80 1.31
N GLU A 61 -11.56 -25.70 1.69
CA GLU A 61 -12.05 -24.68 2.59
C GLU A 61 -11.99 -23.36 1.83
N ALA A 62 -13.14 -22.92 1.32
CA ALA A 62 -13.32 -21.59 0.75
C ALA A 62 -13.23 -20.56 1.88
N GLU A 63 -12.01 -20.25 2.28
CA GLU A 63 -11.72 -19.20 3.24
C GLU A 63 -11.69 -17.87 2.47
N GLU A 64 -12.69 -17.02 2.68
CA GLU A 64 -12.70 -15.66 2.13
C GLU A 64 -11.49 -14.90 2.65
N ARG A 65 -10.61 -14.44 1.74
CA ARG A 65 -9.43 -13.65 2.10
C ARG A 65 -9.52 -12.25 1.50
N LEU A 66 -9.24 -11.27 2.33
CA LEU A 66 -9.17 -9.87 1.93
C LEU A 66 -7.88 -9.63 1.13
N ILE A 67 -7.94 -8.80 0.10
CA ILE A 67 -6.74 -8.34 -0.62
C ILE A 67 -5.91 -7.49 0.34
N PRO A 68 -4.61 -7.78 0.53
CA PRO A 68 -3.75 -6.87 1.26
C PRO A 68 -3.66 -5.55 0.48
N PHE A 69 -4.20 -4.48 1.06
CA PHE A 69 -4.20 -3.14 0.50
C PHE A 69 -3.44 -2.20 1.42
N ASP A 70 -2.55 -1.39 0.85
CA ASP A 70 -1.89 -0.31 1.57
C ASP A 70 -2.40 1.04 1.06
N ILE A 71 -2.55 1.98 1.99
CA ILE A 71 -2.98 3.36 1.66
C ILE A 71 -1.79 4.21 1.20
N VAL A 72 -0.56 3.88 1.64
CA VAL A 72 0.69 4.56 1.23
C VAL A 72 1.88 3.61 1.29
#